data_AF-A0A380WU99-F1
#
_entry.id   AF-A0A380WU99-F1
#
_cell.length_a   1.000
_cell.length_b   1.000
_cell.length_c   1.000
_cell.angle_alpha   90.00
_cell.angle_beta   90.00
_cell.angle_gamma   90.00
#
_symmetry.space_group_name_H-M   'P 1'
#
loop_
_entity.id
_entity.type
_entity.pdbx_description
1 polymer ?
#
loop_
_entity_poly.entity_id
_entity_poly.type
_entity_poly.pdbx_seq_one_letter_code
_entity_poly.pdbx_strand_id
1 'polypeptide(L)'
;MQEKELLMDEILELREKLKEKNEMISNLGKNVSFFQLFIIPLIIAGLTTLIIRQIPISDNQSVGFFIVIFIVSISIATIINKKKIANRKQELINERIAIQKALVKKGKDLSELENNIEK
;
A
#
# COMPACT_ATOMS: atom_id res chain seq x y z
N MET A 1 1.57 -14.99 -39.03
CA MET A 1 1.81 -15.93 -37.92
C MET A 1 2.63 -15.30 -36.80
N GLN A 2 3.84 -14.76 -37.06
CA GLN A 2 4.70 -14.16 -36.01
C GLN A 2 4.04 -12.99 -35.24
N GLU A 3 3.32 -12.10 -35.91
CA GLU A 3 2.65 -10.95 -35.26
C GLU A 3 1.50 -11.37 -34.33
N LYS A 4 0.83 -12.49 -34.65
CA LYS A 4 -0.22 -13.09 -33.82
C LYS A 4 0.36 -13.71 -32.55
N GLU A 5 1.46 -14.45 -32.67
CA GLU A 5 2.16 -15.03 -31.51
C GLU A 5 2.66 -13.93 -30.56
N LEU A 6 3.30 -12.87 -31.09
CA LEU A 6 3.75 -11.73 -30.30
C LEU A 6 2.60 -11.07 -29.53
N LEU A 7 1.45 -10.83 -30.18
CA LEU A 7 0.27 -10.27 -29.49
C LEU A 7 -0.28 -11.20 -28.40
N MET A 8 -0.23 -12.51 -28.63
CA MET A 8 -0.70 -13.50 -27.67
C MET A 8 0.20 -13.52 -26.41
N ASP A 9 1.52 -13.49 -26.61
CA ASP A 9 2.51 -13.45 -25.53
C ASP A 9 2.38 -12.17 -24.71
N GLU A 10 2.23 -11.02 -25.35
CA GLU A 10 1.99 -9.74 -24.67
C GLU A 10 0.69 -9.74 -23.84
N ILE A 11 -0.37 -10.39 -24.33
CA ILE A 11 -1.63 -10.55 -23.59
C ILE A 11 -1.42 -11.45 -22.36
N LEU A 12 -0.65 -12.54 -22.49
CA LEU A 12 -0.34 -13.43 -21.37
C LEU A 12 0.46 -12.69 -20.29
N GLU A 13 1.49 -11.94 -20.66
CA GLU A 13 2.24 -11.10 -19.72
C GLU A 13 1.35 -10.09 -18.99
N LEU A 14 0.45 -9.41 -19.72
CA LEU A 14 -0.46 -8.44 -19.11
C LEU A 14 -1.44 -9.12 -18.13
N ARG A 15 -1.87 -10.35 -18.40
CA ARG A 15 -2.72 -11.13 -17.47
C ARG A 15 -1.95 -11.51 -16.22
N GLU A 16 -0.68 -11.89 -16.35
CA GLU A 16 0.18 -12.19 -15.20
C GLU A 16 0.41 -10.95 -14.33
N LYS A 17 0.76 -9.81 -14.94
CA LYS A 17 0.86 -8.52 -14.26
C LYS A 17 -0.46 -8.13 -13.57
N LEU A 18 -1.60 -8.38 -14.19
CA LEU A 18 -2.91 -8.13 -13.57
C LEU A 18 -3.15 -9.00 -12.34
N LYS A 19 -2.77 -10.28 -12.39
CA LYS A 19 -2.86 -11.22 -11.27
C LYS A 19 -1.98 -10.76 -10.10
N GLU A 20 -0.73 -10.39 -10.39
CA GLU A 20 0.22 -9.87 -9.41
C GLU A 20 -0.33 -8.62 -8.71
N LYS A 21 -0.86 -7.65 -9.47
CA LYS A 21 -1.45 -6.43 -8.88
C LYS A 21 -2.67 -6.72 -8.01
N ASN A 22 -3.52 -7.67 -8.40
CA ASN A 22 -4.64 -8.10 -7.55
C ASN A 22 -4.17 -8.75 -6.24
N GLU A 23 -3.12 -9.56 -6.29
CA GLU A 23 -2.53 -10.18 -5.11
C GLU A 23 -1.91 -9.13 -4.17
N MET A 24 -1.18 -8.15 -4.72
CA MET A 24 -0.67 -7.01 -3.96
C MET A 24 -1.79 -6.22 -3.27
N ILE A 25 -2.91 -5.96 -3.97
CA ILE A 25 -4.08 -5.29 -3.39
C ILE A 25 -4.71 -6.14 -2.28
N SER A 26 -4.83 -7.45 -2.48
CA SER A 26 -5.42 -8.39 -1.50
C SER A 26 -4.57 -8.49 -0.23
N ASN A 27 -3.24 -8.40 -0.38
CA ASN A 27 -2.29 -8.48 0.73
C ASN A 27 -1.98 -7.12 1.36
N LEU A 28 -2.55 -6.03 0.84
CA LEU A 28 -2.33 -4.70 1.39
C LEU A 28 -2.84 -4.59 2.82
N GLY A 29 -1.95 -4.18 3.73
CA GLY A 29 -2.29 -4.03 5.15
C GLY A 29 -2.29 -5.32 5.97
N LYS A 30 -1.99 -6.50 5.40
CA LYS A 30 -1.77 -7.72 6.20
C LYS A 30 -0.50 -7.65 7.06
N ASN A 31 0.49 -6.88 6.62
CA ASN A 31 1.80 -6.77 7.27
C ASN A 31 2.03 -5.37 7.86
N VAL A 32 1.06 -4.80 8.58
CA VAL A 32 1.34 -3.57 9.31
C VAL A 32 2.33 -3.89 10.43
N SER A 33 3.49 -3.23 10.41
CA SER A 33 4.57 -3.52 11.35
C SER A 33 4.18 -3.09 12.76
N PHE A 34 4.12 -4.05 13.69
CA PHE A 34 3.92 -3.79 15.12
C PHE A 34 4.97 -2.82 15.66
N PHE A 35 6.21 -2.92 15.18
CA PHE A 35 7.28 -1.98 15.53
C PHE A 35 6.93 -0.54 15.18
N GLN A 36 6.37 -0.31 13.99
CA GLN A 36 6.01 1.03 13.55
C GLN A 36 4.78 1.58 14.27
N LEU A 37 3.83 0.73 14.64
CA LEU A 37 2.59 1.16 15.29
C LEU A 37 2.69 1.30 16.81
N PHE A 38 3.58 0.54 17.46
CA PHE A 38 3.61 0.45 18.92
C PHE A 38 4.97 0.81 19.51
N ILE A 39 6.04 0.17 19.03
CA ILE A 39 7.38 0.36 19.60
C ILE A 39 7.90 1.78 19.38
N ILE A 40 7.72 2.36 18.19
CA ILE A 40 8.14 3.74 17.91
C ILE A 40 7.39 4.74 18.82
N PRO A 41 6.04 4.73 18.88
CA PRO A 41 5.31 5.56 19.85
C PRO A 41 5.73 5.37 21.31
N LEU A 42 6.07 4.14 21.71
CA LEU A 42 6.51 3.84 23.07
C LEU A 42 7.87 4.49 23.38
N ILE A 43 8.82 4.43 22.45
CA ILE A 43 10.13 5.08 22.57
C ILE A 43 9.95 6.60 22.63
N ILE A 44 9.11 7.17 21.76
CA ILE A 44 8.83 8.62 21.75
C ILE A 44 8.27 9.06 23.10
N ALA A 45 7.29 8.34 23.64
CA ALA A 45 6.71 8.63 24.95
C ALA A 45 7.76 8.53 26.07
N GLY A 46 8.59 7.50 26.05
CA GLY A 46 9.67 7.34 27.04
C GLY A 46 10.66 8.50 27.01
N LEU A 47 11.15 8.89 25.82
CA LEU A 47 12.10 9.98 25.66
C LEU A 47 11.52 11.33 26.07
N THR A 48 10.26 11.62 25.69
CA THR A 48 9.60 12.87 26.09
C THR A 48 9.37 12.94 27.59
N THR A 49 8.97 11.83 28.23
CA THR A 49 8.82 11.78 29.69
C THR A 49 10.17 11.98 30.41
N LEU A 50 11.27 11.45 29.87
CA LEU A 50 12.62 11.69 30.43
C LEU A 50 13.02 13.16 30.39
N ILE A 51 12.67 13.88 29.30
CA ILE A 51 12.90 15.33 29.20
C ILE A 51 12.03 16.08 30.22
N ILE A 52 10.75 15.72 30.30
CA ILE A 52 9.77 16.37 31.19
C ILE A 52 10.13 16.19 32.68
N ARG A 53 10.81 15.09 33.05
CA ARG A 53 11.33 14.88 34.41
C ARG A 53 12.39 15.89 34.86
N GLN A 54 12.95 16.69 33.96
CA GLN A 54 13.83 17.80 34.33
C GLN A 54 13.06 18.99 34.94
N ILE A 55 11.73 19.00 34.80
CA ILE A 55 10.82 19.97 35.39
C ILE A 55 10.38 19.45 36.76
N PRO A 56 10.23 20.30 37.80
CA PRO A 56 9.77 19.88 39.13
C PRO A 56 8.26 19.54 39.12
N ILE A 57 7.92 18.41 38.53
CA ILE A 57 6.59 17.79 38.53
C ILE A 57 6.58 16.54 39.39
N SER A 58 5.43 16.16 39.92
CA SER A 58 5.31 14.94 40.73
C SER A 58 5.38 13.67 39.89
N ASP A 59 5.72 12.54 40.50
CA ASP A 59 5.78 11.25 39.82
C ASP A 59 4.45 10.88 39.15
N ASN A 60 3.33 11.14 39.83
CA ASN A 60 2.00 10.88 39.27
C ASN A 60 1.71 11.73 38.04
N GLN A 61 2.17 12.99 38.01
CA GLN A 61 2.05 13.85 36.83
C GLN A 61 2.93 13.35 35.69
N SER A 62 4.16 12.91 35.98
CA SER A 62 5.09 12.34 34.99
C SER A 62 4.51 11.10 34.30
N VAL A 63 3.90 10.19 35.07
CA VAL A 63 3.19 9.01 34.53
C VAL A 63 1.97 9.42 33.70
N GLY A 64 1.20 10.42 34.15
CA GLY A 64 0.09 10.96 33.36
C GLY A 64 0.53 11.51 32.00
N PHE A 65 1.62 12.28 31.96
CA PHE A 65 2.20 12.78 30.71
C PHE A 65 2.65 11.67 29.79
N PHE A 66 3.31 10.63 30.32
CA PHE A 66 3.71 9.46 29.53
C PHE A 66 2.52 8.83 28.83
N ILE A 67 1.44 8.54 29.58
CA ILE A 67 0.24 7.88 29.04
C ILE A 67 -0.39 8.74 27.94
N VAL A 68 -0.57 10.04 28.18
CA VAL A 68 -1.18 10.96 27.19
C VAL A 68 -0.32 11.04 25.92
N ILE A 69 1.00 11.25 26.05
CA ILE A 69 1.90 11.33 24.90
C ILE A 69 1.91 10.02 24.13
N PHE A 70 1.89 8.88 24.83
CA PHE A 70 1.85 7.57 24.20
C PHE A 70 0.57 7.36 23.39
N ILE A 71 -0.60 7.68 23.95
CA ILE A 71 -1.90 7.58 23.25
C ILE A 71 -1.91 8.47 22.00
N VAL A 72 -1.44 9.72 22.13
CA VAL A 72 -1.36 10.66 21.00
C VAL A 72 -0.42 10.12 19.91
N SER A 73 0.75 9.61 20.31
CA SER A 73 1.75 9.07 19.38
C SER A 73 1.25 7.84 18.62
N ILE A 74 0.57 6.90 19.30
CA ILE A 74 -0.08 5.74 18.66
C ILE A 74 -1.16 6.19 17.69
N SER A 75 -1.99 7.16 18.10
CA SER A 75 -3.08 7.67 17.28
C SER A 75 -2.55 8.27 15.97
N ILE A 76 -1.50 9.09 16.06
CA ILE A 76 -0.82 9.68 14.90
C ILE A 76 -0.21 8.58 14.02
N ALA A 77 0.54 7.64 14.61
CA ALA A 77 1.16 6.54 13.87
C ALA A 77 0.12 5.70 13.11
N THR A 78 -1.04 5.45 13.72
CA THR A 78 -2.14 4.71 13.12
C THR A 78 -2.75 5.47 11.94
N ILE A 79 -3.03 6.77 12.10
CA ILE A 79 -3.59 7.61 11.03
C ILE A 79 -2.63 7.67 9.84
N ILE A 80 -1.33 7.87 10.09
CA ILE A 80 -0.30 7.91 9.03
C ILE A 80 -0.25 6.58 8.27
N ASN A 81 -0.22 5.46 8.99
CA ASN A 81 -0.20 4.13 8.37
C ASN A 81 -1.46 3.87 7.54
N LYS A 82 -2.64 4.20 8.06
CA LYS A 82 -3.91 4.06 7.34
C LYS A 82 -3.91 4.89 6.05
N LYS A 83 -3.42 6.13 6.10
CA LYS A 83 -3.31 6.99 4.92
C LYS A 83 -2.31 6.43 3.89
N LYS A 84 -1.16 5.94 4.34
CA LYS A 84 -0.15 5.30 3.46
C LYS A 84 -0.71 4.08 2.74
N ILE A 85 -1.42 3.21 3.47
CA ILE A 85 -2.09 2.03 2.90
C ILE A 85 -3.17 2.45 1.90
N ALA A 86 -4.00 3.43 2.24
CA ALA A 86 -5.05 3.91 1.34
C ALA A 86 -4.47 4.50 0.04
N ASN A 87 -3.42 5.31 0.13
CA ASN A 87 -2.74 5.88 -1.04
C ASN A 87 -2.16 4.78 -1.93
N ARG A 88 -1.44 3.81 -1.33
CA ARG A 88 -0.86 2.69 -2.08
C ARG A 88 -1.94 1.81 -2.72
N LYS A 89 -3.08 1.61 -2.04
CA LYS A 89 -4.22 0.90 -2.60
C LYS A 89 -4.75 1.61 -3.85
N GLN A 90 -4.90 2.93 -3.79
CA GLN A 90 -5.40 3.72 -4.91
C GLN A 90 -4.45 3.66 -6.11
N GLU A 91 -3.14 3.74 -5.86
CA GLU A 91 -2.12 3.60 -6.90
C GLU A 91 -2.22 2.25 -7.61
N LEU A 92 -2.28 1.15 -6.85
CA LEU A 92 -2.43 -0.19 -7.42
C LEU A 92 -3.74 -0.39 -8.18
N ILE A 93 -4.84 0.24 -7.74
CA ILE A 93 -6.11 0.23 -8.47
C ILE A 93 -5.96 0.94 -9.81
N ASN A 94 -5.28 2.09 -9.84
CA ASN A 94 -5.05 2.83 -11.08
C ASN A 94 -4.18 2.02 -12.06
N GLU A 95 -3.11 1.39 -11.57
CA GLU A 95 -2.27 0.48 -12.37
C GLU A 95 -3.08 -0.71 -12.92
N ARG A 96 -3.93 -1.34 -12.09
CA ARG A 96 -4.82 -2.42 -12.51
C ARG A 96 -5.74 -1.98 -13.65
N ILE A 97 -6.36 -0.80 -13.53
CA ILE A 97 -7.24 -0.24 -14.58
C ILE A 97 -6.45 0.01 -15.87
N ALA A 98 -5.23 0.53 -15.79
CA ALA A 98 -4.37 0.73 -16.95
C ALA A 98 -4.05 -0.59 -17.67
N ILE A 99 -3.71 -1.64 -16.92
CA ILE A 99 -3.48 -2.99 -17.47
C ILE A 99 -4.75 -3.54 -18.12
N GLN A 100 -5.92 -3.38 -17.50
CA GLN A 100 -7.19 -3.80 -18.08
C GLN A 100 -7.50 -3.09 -19.40
N LYS A 101 -7.24 -1.77 -19.48
CA LYS A 101 -7.38 -1.03 -20.75
C LYS A 101 -6.42 -1.52 -21.82
N ALA A 102 -5.17 -1.80 -21.46
CA ALA A 102 -4.18 -2.35 -22.39
C ALA A 102 -4.59 -3.74 -22.90
N LEU A 103 -5.11 -4.61 -22.03
CA LEU A 103 -5.67 -5.91 -22.40
C LEU A 103 -6.84 -5.79 -23.37
N VAL A 104 -7.78 -4.88 -23.12
CA VAL A 104 -8.92 -4.66 -24.03
C VAL A 104 -8.45 -4.15 -25.39
N LYS A 105 -7.46 -3.25 -25.42
CA LYS A 105 -6.90 -2.74 -26.67
C LYS A 105 -6.22 -3.86 -27.47
N LYS A 106 -5.27 -4.58 -26.86
CA LYS A 106 -4.58 -5.68 -27.53
C LYS A 106 -5.53 -6.82 -27.95
N GLY A 107 -6.59 -7.07 -27.19
CA GLY A 107 -7.64 -8.02 -27.57
C GLY A 107 -8.44 -7.59 -28.80
N LYS A 108 -8.70 -6.29 -28.97
CA LYS A 108 -9.31 -5.75 -30.20
C LYS A 108 -8.35 -5.84 -31.38
N ASP A 109 -7.10 -5.43 -31.19
CA ASP A 109 -6.05 -5.49 -32.21
C ASP A 109 -5.90 -6.94 -32.73
N LEU A 110 -5.89 -7.93 -31.83
CA LEU A 110 -5.86 -9.36 -32.17
C LEU A 110 -7.08 -9.80 -32.99
N SER A 111 -8.29 -9.38 -32.60
CA SER A 111 -9.53 -9.72 -33.31
C SER A 111 -9.59 -9.09 -34.71
N GLU A 112 -9.10 -7.86 -34.88
CA GLU A 112 -8.99 -7.22 -36.19
C GLU A 112 -7.97 -7.94 -37.08
N LEU A 113 -6.85 -8.38 -36.51
CA LEU A 113 -5.84 -9.17 -37.21
C LEU A 113 -6.40 -10.53 -37.67
N GLU A 114 -7.19 -11.20 -36.84
CA GLU A 114 -7.89 -12.46 -37.20
C GLU A 114 -8.91 -12.23 -38.33
N ASN A 115 -9.74 -11.20 -38.23
CA ASN A 115 -10.74 -10.86 -39.26
C ASN A 115 -10.11 -10.45 -40.61
N ASN A 116 -8.90 -9.89 -40.59
CA ASN A 116 -8.17 -9.54 -41.82
C ASN A 116 -7.43 -10.74 -42.43
N ILE A 117 -7.13 -11.79 -41.66
CA ILE A 117 -6.54 -13.04 -42.15
C ILE A 117 -7.61 -13.97 -42.75
N GLU A 118 -8.86 -13.89 -42.27
CA GLU A 118 -9.99 -14.69 -42.77
C GLU A 118 -10.66 -14.12 -44.04
N LYS A 119 -10.26 -12.92 -44.49
CA LYS A 119 -10.69 -12.31 -45.77
C LYS A 119 -9.71 -12.61 -46.90
#